data_AF-A0A3D1X8Q7-F1
#
_entry.id   AF-A0A3D1X8Q7-F1
#
_cell.length_a   1.000
_cell.length_b   1.000
_cell.length_c   1.000
_cell.angle_alpha   90.00
_cell.angle_beta   90.00
_cell.angle_gamma   90.00
#
_symmetry.space_group_name_H-M   'P 1'
#
loop_
_entity.id
_entity.type
_entity.pdbx_description
1 polymer ?
#
loop_
_entity_poly.entity_id
_entity_poly.type
_entity_poly.pdbx_seq_one_letter_code
_entity_poly.pdbx_strand_id
1 'polypeptide(L)'
;EVIVKLVSNPKFAAMMQEKISMKVDTSAIEQEIAAHEKQLRQSYSVKVRLMDEIDSLDPDDKHYIKRKADLDDRLYKMYDKIEDTENQLVAARAKKMAIEAEKLTGDNIYKVLIYFDKLYSVMDDQEKRQLMESLLSEVQIYEERQPNGQWLKSIKFKLPIIAEDMSLSLDNDAHIEAIILLSRK
;
A
#
# COMPACT_ATOMS: atom_id res chain seq x y z
N GLU A 1 -29.13 11.87 9.09
CA GLU A 1 -29.50 10.56 9.67
C GLU A 1 -29.22 9.35 8.77
N VAL A 2 -29.72 9.29 7.52
CA VAL A 2 -29.59 8.08 6.67
C VAL A 2 -28.13 7.70 6.41
N ILE A 3 -27.27 8.67 6.13
CA ILE A 3 -25.84 8.44 5.83
C ILE A 3 -25.07 7.99 7.07
N VAL A 4 -25.40 8.56 8.24
CA VAL A 4 -24.83 8.14 9.53
C VAL A 4 -25.13 6.66 9.80
N LYS A 5 -26.38 6.21 9.59
CA LYS A 5 -26.77 4.81 9.76
C LYS A 5 -26.07 3.86 8.77
N LEU A 6 -25.82 4.34 7.56
CA LEU A 6 -25.20 3.57 6.47
C LEU A 6 -23.70 3.37 6.74
N VAL A 7 -22.99 4.43 7.15
CA VAL A 7 -21.57 4.37 7.52
C VAL A 7 -21.34 3.62 8.82
N SER A 8 -22.29 3.69 9.77
CA SER A 8 -22.24 2.95 11.04
C SER A 8 -22.64 1.47 10.90
N ASN A 9 -22.94 0.99 9.70
CA ASN A 9 -23.31 -0.41 9.47
C ASN A 9 -22.06 -1.31 9.60
N PRO A 10 -22.07 -2.34 10.47
CA PRO A 10 -20.94 -3.26 10.63
C PRO A 10 -20.50 -3.96 9.34
N LYS A 11 -21.44 -4.24 8.42
CA LYS A 11 -21.12 -4.84 7.12
C LYS A 11 -20.34 -3.88 6.22
N PHE A 12 -20.70 -2.60 6.25
CA PHE A 12 -20.00 -1.55 5.51
C PHE A 12 -18.60 -1.33 6.10
N ALA A 13 -18.48 -1.28 7.42
CA ALA A 13 -17.19 -1.17 8.11
C ALA A 13 -16.27 -2.36 7.81
N ALA A 14 -16.79 -3.60 7.87
CA ALA A 14 -16.01 -4.80 7.55
C ALA A 14 -15.52 -4.81 6.09
N MET A 15 -16.40 -4.47 5.14
CA MET A 15 -16.04 -4.35 3.72
C MET A 15 -14.96 -3.28 3.49
N MET A 16 -15.08 -2.13 4.15
CA MET A 16 -14.10 -1.06 4.09
C MET A 16 -12.74 -1.49 4.64
N GLN A 17 -12.74 -2.19 5.77
CA GLN A 17 -11.53 -2.72 6.38
C GLN A 17 -10.85 -3.76 5.48
N GLU A 18 -11.63 -4.63 4.83
CA GLU A 18 -11.14 -5.61 3.86
C GLU A 18 -10.51 -4.93 2.64
N LYS A 19 -11.16 -3.93 2.04
CA LYS A 19 -10.61 -3.16 0.91
C LYS A 19 -9.34 -2.40 1.27
N ILE A 20 -9.27 -1.78 2.45
CA ILE A 20 -8.05 -1.11 2.94
C ILE A 20 -6.93 -2.12 3.14
N SER A 21 -7.23 -3.29 3.71
CA SER A 21 -6.24 -4.34 3.95
C SER A 21 -5.73 -4.99 2.66
N MET A 22 -6.60 -5.24 1.68
CA MET A 22 -6.25 -5.82 0.38
C MET A 22 -5.33 -4.93 -0.45
N LYS A 23 -5.47 -3.60 -0.38
CA LYS A 23 -4.65 -2.68 -1.17
C LYS A 23 -3.21 -2.59 -0.65
N VAL A 24 -2.95 -3.02 0.59
CA VAL A 24 -1.69 -2.75 1.29
C VAL A 24 -0.98 -4.03 1.74
N ASP A 25 -1.02 -5.06 0.91
CA ASP A 25 -0.18 -6.24 1.12
C ASP A 25 1.29 -5.89 0.82
N THR A 26 2.11 -5.81 1.88
CA THR A 26 3.56 -5.57 1.78
C THR A 26 4.37 -6.86 1.71
N SER A 27 3.75 -8.04 1.72
CA SER A 27 4.46 -9.33 1.81
C SER A 27 5.45 -9.55 0.66
N ALA A 28 5.07 -9.21 -0.57
CA ALA A 28 5.93 -9.35 -1.74
C ALA A 28 7.17 -8.44 -1.67
N ILE A 29 6.98 -7.16 -1.29
CA ILE A 29 8.10 -6.21 -1.17
C ILE A 29 8.98 -6.54 0.03
N GLU A 30 8.44 -7.13 1.10
CA GLU A 30 9.21 -7.63 2.23
C GLU A 30 10.08 -8.84 1.88
N GLN A 31 9.57 -9.76 1.06
CA GLN A 31 10.37 -10.87 0.53
C GLN A 31 11.49 -10.37 -0.39
N GLU A 32 11.21 -9.38 -1.23
CA GLU A 32 12.20 -8.73 -2.10
C GLU A 32 13.32 -8.06 -1.28
N ILE A 33 12.96 -7.28 -0.25
CA ILE A 33 13.93 -6.68 0.69
C ILE A 33 14.79 -7.75 1.36
N ALA A 34 14.17 -8.82 1.89
CA ALA A 34 14.89 -9.89 2.55
C ALA A 34 15.87 -10.62 1.62
N ALA A 35 15.50 -10.77 0.34
CA ALA A 35 16.37 -11.34 -0.69
C ALA A 35 17.58 -10.44 -0.96
N HIS A 36 17.38 -9.13 -1.14
CA HIS A 36 18.47 -8.18 -1.34
C HIS A 36 19.40 -8.11 -0.13
N GLU A 37 18.88 -8.10 1.10
CA GLU A 37 19.70 -8.12 2.32
C GLU A 37 20.54 -9.40 2.43
N LYS A 38 19.96 -10.55 2.07
CA LYS A 38 20.70 -11.82 2.04
C LYS A 38 21.80 -11.79 1.00
N GLN A 39 21.50 -11.30 -0.21
CA GLN A 39 22.49 -11.15 -1.28
C GLN A 39 23.61 -10.20 -0.86
N LEU A 40 23.29 -9.08 -0.22
CA LEU A 40 24.26 -8.10 0.26
C LEU A 40 25.21 -8.71 1.30
N ARG A 41 24.68 -9.43 2.29
CA ARG A 41 25.50 -10.17 3.28
C ARG A 41 26.45 -11.17 2.61
N GLN A 42 25.97 -11.90 1.60
CA GLN A 42 26.79 -12.84 0.86
C GLN A 42 27.90 -12.14 0.06
N SER A 43 27.58 -11.05 -0.63
CA SER A 43 28.55 -10.25 -1.39
C SER A 43 29.65 -9.68 -0.49
N TYR A 44 29.30 -9.14 0.68
CA TYR A 44 30.30 -8.68 1.65
C TYR A 44 31.20 -9.81 2.16
N SER A 45 30.65 -11.00 2.41
CA SER A 45 31.47 -12.15 2.80
C SER A 45 32.43 -12.60 1.70
N VAL A 46 32.01 -12.55 0.43
CA VAL A 46 32.91 -12.82 -0.71
C VAL A 46 33.98 -11.73 -0.82
N LYS A 47 33.61 -10.45 -0.66
CA LYS A 47 34.53 -9.32 -0.68
C LYS A 47 35.66 -9.49 0.32
N VAL A 48 35.33 -9.80 1.58
CA VAL A 48 36.32 -10.03 2.64
C VAL A 48 37.25 -11.19 2.27
N ARG A 49 36.70 -12.31 1.81
CA ARG A 49 37.53 -13.46 1.38
C ARG A 49 38.47 -13.13 0.22
N LEU A 50 38.03 -12.31 -0.75
CA LEU A 50 38.89 -11.86 -1.85
C LEU A 50 40.01 -10.97 -1.34
N MET A 51 39.73 -10.07 -0.39
CA MET A 51 40.77 -9.24 0.24
C MET A 51 41.79 -10.12 0.99
N ASP A 52 41.33 -11.08 1.78
CA ASP A 52 42.21 -12.02 2.48
C ASP A 52 43.07 -12.84 1.51
N GLU A 53 42.48 -13.27 0.38
CA GLU A 53 43.20 -14.01 -0.66
C GLU A 53 44.30 -13.15 -1.31
N ILE A 54 43.99 -11.88 -1.62
CA ILE A 54 44.96 -10.91 -2.16
C ILE A 54 46.10 -10.67 -1.17
N ASP A 55 45.78 -10.45 0.11
CA ASP A 55 46.76 -10.19 1.16
C ASP A 55 47.67 -11.40 1.43
N SER A 56 47.18 -12.62 1.16
CA SER A 56 47.91 -13.87 1.33
C SER A 56 48.75 -14.31 0.11
N LEU A 57 48.77 -13.53 -0.98
CA LEU A 57 49.53 -13.86 -2.18
C LEU A 57 51.03 -13.87 -1.92
N ASP A 58 51.70 -14.96 -2.33
CA ASP A 58 53.15 -15.08 -2.32
C ASP A 58 53.78 -14.18 -3.43
N PRO A 59 54.57 -13.14 -3.07
CA PRO A 59 55.21 -12.27 -4.04
C PRO A 59 56.25 -12.97 -4.93
N ASP A 60 56.79 -14.11 -4.48
CA ASP A 60 57.80 -14.88 -5.20
C ASP A 60 57.19 -15.90 -6.19
N ASP A 61 55.85 -16.04 -6.22
CA ASP A 61 55.16 -16.90 -7.18
C ASP A 61 55.35 -16.38 -8.62
N LYS A 62 55.76 -17.27 -9.53
CA LYS A 62 55.98 -16.98 -10.96
C LYS A 62 54.78 -16.31 -11.64
N HIS A 63 53.57 -16.57 -11.18
CA HIS A 63 52.31 -16.05 -11.70
C HIS A 63 51.69 -14.96 -10.80
N TYR A 64 52.41 -14.45 -9.80
CA TYR A 64 51.93 -13.45 -8.84
C TYR A 64 51.18 -12.29 -9.51
N ILE A 65 51.80 -11.62 -10.49
CA ILE A 65 51.21 -10.46 -11.18
C ILE A 65 49.86 -10.82 -11.81
N LYS A 66 49.78 -11.99 -12.46
CA LYS A 66 48.56 -12.42 -13.14
C LYS A 66 47.46 -12.82 -12.15
N ARG A 67 47.81 -13.53 -11.07
CA ARG A 67 46.85 -13.92 -10.02
C ARG A 67 46.33 -12.71 -9.27
N LYS A 68 47.21 -11.76 -8.92
CA LYS A 68 46.83 -10.52 -8.26
C LYS A 68 45.84 -9.73 -9.11
N ALA A 69 46.13 -9.54 -10.41
CA ALA A 69 45.24 -8.83 -11.31
C ALA A 69 43.85 -9.49 -11.45
N ASP A 70 43.78 -10.83 -11.46
CA ASP A 70 42.51 -11.57 -11.49
C ASP A 70 41.69 -11.35 -10.21
N LEU A 71 42.34 -11.44 -9.05
CA LEU A 71 41.68 -11.22 -7.77
C LEU A 71 41.23 -9.76 -7.59
N ASP A 72 42.05 -8.80 -8.00
CA ASP A 72 41.71 -7.38 -8.00
C ASP A 72 40.48 -7.11 -8.90
N ASP A 73 40.45 -7.66 -10.12
CA ASP A 73 39.29 -7.53 -11.04
C ASP A 73 38.01 -8.13 -10.44
N ARG A 74 38.12 -9.31 -9.83
CA ARG A 74 36.98 -9.94 -9.13
C ARG A 74 36.52 -9.12 -7.93
N LEU A 75 37.45 -8.49 -7.21
CA LEU A 75 37.14 -7.62 -6.08
C LEU A 75 36.44 -6.34 -6.54
N TYR A 76 36.91 -5.70 -7.63
CA TYR A 76 36.23 -4.54 -8.22
C TYR A 76 34.80 -4.89 -8.65
N LYS A 77 34.61 -5.99 -9.37
CA LYS A 77 33.26 -6.47 -9.74
C LYS A 77 32.38 -6.77 -8.53
N MET A 78 32.98 -7.17 -7.41
CA MET A 78 32.24 -7.37 -6.16
C MET A 78 31.80 -6.05 -5.54
N TYR A 79 32.61 -4.99 -5.61
CA TYR A 79 32.20 -3.65 -5.21
C TYR A 79 31.03 -3.13 -6.05
N ASP A 80 31.11 -3.25 -7.37
CA ASP A 80 30.01 -2.85 -8.27
C ASP A 80 28.72 -3.58 -7.91
N LYS A 81 28.80 -4.91 -7.69
CA LYS A 81 27.65 -5.72 -7.31
C LYS A 81 27.06 -5.32 -5.95
N ILE A 82 27.90 -4.95 -4.99
CA ILE A 82 27.46 -4.47 -3.68
C ILE A 82 26.68 -3.17 -3.87
N GLU A 83 27.26 -2.18 -4.56
CA GLU A 83 26.63 -0.90 -4.83
C GLU A 83 25.27 -1.06 -5.54
N ASP A 84 25.22 -1.88 -6.59
CA ASP A 84 23.97 -2.18 -7.30
C ASP A 84 22.91 -2.78 -6.37
N THR A 85 23.31 -3.72 -5.51
CA THR A 85 22.38 -4.39 -4.57
C THR A 85 21.91 -3.41 -3.48
N GLU A 86 22.79 -2.51 -3.01
CA GLU A 86 22.45 -1.46 -2.04
C GLU A 86 21.45 -0.46 -2.64
N ASN A 87 21.66 -0.02 -3.88
CA ASN A 87 20.75 0.85 -4.60
C ASN A 87 19.36 0.22 -4.77
N GLN A 88 19.31 -1.07 -5.15
CA GLN A 88 18.06 -1.84 -5.22
C GLN A 88 17.36 -1.93 -3.85
N LEU A 89 18.12 -2.19 -2.78
CA LEU A 89 17.59 -2.27 -1.42
C LEU A 89 17.00 -0.93 -0.95
N VAL A 90 17.67 0.18 -1.26
CA VAL A 90 17.15 1.54 -0.96
C VAL A 90 15.85 1.79 -1.71
N ALA A 91 15.80 1.48 -3.01
CA ALA A 91 14.61 1.65 -3.81
C ALA A 91 13.43 0.79 -3.30
N ALA A 92 13.68 -0.48 -2.96
CA ALA A 92 12.67 -1.38 -2.42
C ALA A 92 12.13 -0.90 -1.06
N ARG A 93 13.00 -0.38 -0.19
CA ARG A 93 12.60 0.21 1.10
C ARG A 93 11.78 1.49 0.93
N ALA A 94 12.17 2.37 -0.01
CA ALA A 94 11.39 3.57 -0.32
C ALA A 94 9.99 3.20 -0.85
N LYS A 95 9.90 2.18 -1.72
CA LYS A 95 8.62 1.64 -2.21
C LYS A 95 7.77 1.07 -1.08
N LYS A 96 8.36 0.29 -0.16
CA LYS A 96 7.66 -0.21 1.04
C LYS A 96 7.11 0.96 1.88
N MET A 97 7.93 1.97 2.16
CA MET A 97 7.52 3.13 2.95
C MET A 97 6.37 3.91 2.30
N ALA A 98 6.36 4.03 0.96
CA ALA A 98 5.26 4.64 0.24
C ALA A 98 3.95 3.83 0.39
N ILE A 99 4.02 2.50 0.26
CA ILE A 99 2.86 1.61 0.45
C ILE A 99 2.35 1.67 1.90
N GLU A 100 3.24 1.69 2.89
CA GLU A 100 2.85 1.82 4.31
C GLU A 100 2.23 3.18 4.64
N ALA A 101 2.68 4.26 4.00
CA ALA A 101 2.04 5.57 4.13
C ALA A 101 0.60 5.55 3.56
N GLU A 102 0.38 4.87 2.43
CA GLU A 102 -0.99 4.62 1.92
C GLU A 102 -1.83 3.80 2.92
N LYS A 103 -1.24 2.82 3.63
CA LYS A 103 -1.93 2.10 4.72
C LYS A 103 -2.39 3.01 5.84
N LEU A 104 -1.48 3.85 6.34
CA LEU A 104 -1.74 4.72 7.49
C LEU A 104 -2.89 5.68 7.16
N THR A 105 -2.92 6.19 5.93
CA THR A 105 -4.06 7.00 5.47
C THR A 105 -5.35 6.16 5.41
N GLY A 106 -5.29 4.89 5.02
CA GLY A 106 -6.42 3.96 4.98
C GLY A 106 -7.03 3.72 6.36
N ASP A 107 -6.18 3.37 7.31
CA ASP A 107 -6.57 3.16 8.71
C ASP A 107 -7.18 4.42 9.32
N ASN A 108 -6.70 5.61 8.94
CA ASN A 108 -7.28 6.87 9.37
C ASN A 108 -8.68 7.09 8.80
N ILE A 109 -8.92 6.77 7.51
CA ILE A 109 -10.26 6.79 6.93
C ILE A 109 -11.18 5.81 7.67
N TYR A 110 -10.72 4.59 7.93
CA TYR A 110 -11.51 3.60 8.67
C TYR A 110 -11.88 4.08 10.08
N LYS A 111 -10.94 4.68 10.80
CA LYS A 111 -11.22 5.31 12.10
C LYS A 111 -12.26 6.42 11.99
N VAL A 112 -12.15 7.30 10.98
CA VAL A 112 -13.15 8.35 10.73
C VAL A 112 -14.53 7.75 10.47
N LEU A 113 -14.62 6.63 9.74
CA LEU A 113 -15.89 5.95 9.48
C LEU A 113 -16.48 5.28 10.73
N ILE A 114 -15.67 4.61 11.57
CA ILE A 114 -16.13 4.04 12.84
C ILE A 114 -16.64 5.13 13.79
N TYR A 115 -15.88 6.23 13.88
CA TYR A 115 -16.21 7.32 14.78
C TYR A 115 -17.12 8.36 14.14
N PHE A 116 -17.68 8.08 12.96
CA PHE A 116 -18.43 9.05 12.19
C PHE A 116 -19.61 9.61 12.98
N ASP A 117 -20.40 8.76 13.63
CA ASP A 117 -21.55 9.19 14.45
C ASP A 117 -21.13 10.14 15.59
N LYS A 118 -20.04 9.81 16.29
CA LYS A 118 -19.51 10.64 17.39
C LYS A 118 -18.97 11.97 16.87
N LEU A 119 -18.19 11.96 15.80
CA LEU A 119 -17.62 13.16 15.17
C LEU A 119 -18.74 14.06 14.61
N TYR A 120 -19.71 13.46 13.93
CA TYR A 120 -20.86 14.17 13.35
C TYR A 120 -21.75 14.80 14.42
N SER A 121 -21.84 14.23 15.62
CA SER A 121 -22.65 14.79 16.72
C SER A 121 -22.09 16.06 17.34
N VAL A 122 -20.76 16.26 17.30
CA VAL A 122 -20.05 17.38 17.93
C VAL A 122 -19.65 18.49 16.95
N MET A 123 -19.73 18.23 15.65
CA MET A 123 -19.45 19.20 14.59
C MET A 123 -20.57 20.22 14.39
N ASP A 124 -20.21 21.44 14.02
CA ASP A 124 -21.17 22.45 13.58
C ASP A 124 -21.70 22.14 12.16
N ASP A 125 -22.71 22.89 11.71
CA ASP A 125 -23.35 22.64 10.40
C ASP A 125 -22.41 22.91 9.21
N GLN A 126 -21.41 23.79 9.37
CA GLN A 126 -20.43 24.10 8.34
C GLN A 126 -19.41 22.96 8.22
N GLU A 127 -18.89 22.46 9.34
CA GLU A 127 -17.99 21.32 9.42
C GLU A 127 -18.65 20.04 8.90
N LYS A 128 -19.91 19.80 9.29
CA LYS A 128 -20.71 18.67 8.77
C LYS A 128 -20.81 18.73 7.26
N ARG A 129 -21.09 19.91 6.69
CA ARG A 129 -21.23 20.08 5.25
C ARG A 129 -19.93 19.82 4.51
N GLN A 130 -18.81 20.37 5.01
CA GLN A 130 -17.49 20.14 4.44
C GLN A 130 -17.07 18.67 4.48
N LEU A 131 -17.33 18.00 5.62
CA LEU A 131 -17.06 16.56 5.75
C LEU A 131 -17.84 15.75 4.71
N MET A 132 -19.13 16.06 4.55
CA MET A 132 -20.00 15.37 3.59
C MET A 132 -19.58 15.63 2.14
N GLU A 133 -19.21 16.85 1.79
CA GLU A 133 -18.69 17.21 0.46
C GLU A 133 -17.34 16.52 0.17
N SER A 134 -16.52 16.29 1.19
CA SER A 134 -15.23 15.60 1.04
C SER A 134 -15.37 14.09 0.83
N LEU A 135 -16.40 13.47 1.43
CA LEU A 135 -16.60 12.02 1.46
C LEU A 135 -17.55 11.52 0.37
N LEU A 136 -18.44 12.36 -0.16
CA LEU A 136 -19.44 11.99 -1.14
C LEU A 136 -19.03 12.47 -2.54
N SER A 137 -19.01 11.56 -3.50
CA SER A 137 -18.81 11.88 -4.91
C SER A 137 -20.13 12.22 -5.61
N GLU A 138 -21.19 11.46 -5.33
CA GLU A 138 -22.48 11.57 -6.02
C GLU A 138 -23.60 11.08 -5.12
N VAL A 139 -24.76 11.74 -5.18
CA VAL A 139 -25.96 11.36 -4.45
C VAL A 139 -27.13 11.34 -5.44
N GLN A 140 -27.72 10.17 -5.66
CA GLN A 140 -28.90 10.02 -6.51
C GLN A 140 -30.14 9.89 -5.64
N ILE A 141 -31.12 10.74 -5.91
CA ILE A 141 -32.41 10.79 -5.20
C ILE A 141 -33.55 10.40 -6.14
N TYR A 142 -34.61 9.87 -5.58
CA TYR A 142 -35.86 9.65 -6.30
C TYR A 142 -36.58 10.99 -6.50
N GLU A 143 -37.19 11.20 -7.67
CA GLU A 143 -37.99 12.40 -7.97
C GLU A 143 -39.22 12.53 -7.06
N GLU A 144 -39.80 11.39 -6.66
CA GLU A 144 -40.90 11.31 -5.69
C GLU A 144 -40.53 10.38 -4.53
N ARG A 145 -41.04 10.67 -3.32
CA ARG A 145 -40.81 9.79 -2.16
C ARG A 145 -41.47 8.43 -2.42
N GLN A 146 -40.68 7.37 -2.27
CA GLN A 146 -41.16 6.01 -2.36
C GLN A 146 -42.24 5.73 -1.29
N PRO A 147 -43.14 4.75 -1.51
CA PRO A 147 -44.21 4.41 -0.56
C PRO A 147 -43.72 4.01 0.84
N ASN A 148 -42.47 3.53 0.95
CA ASN A 148 -41.78 3.19 2.18
C ASN A 148 -41.08 4.39 2.87
N GLY A 149 -41.22 5.61 2.33
CA GLY A 149 -40.56 6.83 2.82
C GLY A 149 -39.11 7.02 2.32
N GLN A 150 -38.60 6.14 1.46
CA GLN A 150 -37.27 6.23 0.89
C GLN A 150 -37.20 7.29 -0.21
N TRP A 151 -36.23 8.19 -0.10
CA TRP A 151 -35.97 9.25 -1.09
C TRP A 151 -34.59 9.11 -1.74
N LEU A 152 -33.74 8.25 -1.18
CA LEU A 152 -32.37 8.06 -1.61
C LEU A 152 -32.26 6.78 -2.44
N LYS A 153 -31.78 6.92 -3.67
CA LYS A 153 -31.61 5.83 -4.64
C LYS A 153 -30.23 5.21 -4.52
N SER A 154 -29.18 6.03 -4.64
CA SER A 154 -27.80 5.57 -4.49
C SER A 154 -26.89 6.67 -3.93
N ILE A 155 -25.80 6.25 -3.28
CA ILE A 155 -24.72 7.14 -2.84
C ILE A 155 -23.41 6.59 -3.38
N LYS A 156 -22.58 7.49 -3.89
CA LYS A 156 -21.21 7.22 -4.31
C LYS A 156 -20.24 7.91 -3.35
N PHE A 157 -19.35 7.14 -2.73
CA PHE A 157 -18.33 7.67 -1.82
C PHE A 157 -17.04 7.99 -2.57
N LYS A 158 -16.48 9.17 -2.30
CA LYS A 158 -15.15 9.58 -2.73
C LYS A 158 -14.19 9.28 -1.59
N LEU A 159 -13.51 8.14 -1.66
CA LEU A 159 -12.52 7.76 -0.66
C LEU A 159 -11.13 8.01 -1.25
N PRO A 160 -10.30 8.90 -0.67
CA PRO A 160 -9.00 9.29 -1.21
C PRO A 160 -8.02 8.15 -1.58
N ILE A 161 -8.27 6.94 -1.08
CA ILE A 161 -7.35 5.80 -1.15
C ILE A 161 -7.90 4.67 -2.02
N ILE A 162 -9.22 4.62 -2.20
CA ILE A 162 -9.86 3.65 -3.10
C ILE A 162 -9.98 4.36 -4.45
N ALA A 163 -9.15 3.97 -5.42
CA ALA A 163 -9.19 4.51 -6.78
C ALA A 163 -10.52 4.21 -7.49
N GLU A 164 -11.27 3.23 -6.98
CA GLU A 164 -12.62 2.91 -7.43
C GLU A 164 -13.66 3.62 -6.57
N ASP A 165 -14.52 4.39 -7.22
CA ASP A 165 -15.67 4.97 -6.57
C ASP A 165 -16.60 3.87 -6.02
N MET A 166 -16.87 3.90 -4.72
CA MET A 166 -17.76 2.94 -4.09
C MET A 166 -19.21 3.43 -4.21
N SER A 167 -20.01 2.76 -5.03
CA SER A 167 -21.46 3.01 -5.12
C SER A 167 -22.23 2.00 -4.26
N LEU A 168 -23.17 2.52 -3.47
CA LEU A 168 -24.16 1.72 -2.78
C LEU A 168 -25.54 2.05 -3.34
N SER A 169 -26.17 1.05 -3.98
CA SER A 169 -27.59 1.11 -4.34
C SER A 169 -28.43 0.70 -3.14
N LEU A 170 -29.51 1.44 -2.88
CA LEU A 170 -30.44 1.18 -1.77
C LEU A 170 -31.80 0.65 -2.28
N ASP A 171 -31.88 0.22 -3.54
CA ASP A 171 -33.13 -0.26 -4.13
C ASP A 171 -33.58 -1.56 -3.43
N ASN A 172 -34.77 -1.52 -2.83
CA ASN A 172 -35.38 -2.70 -2.22
C ASN A 172 -35.83 -3.66 -3.34
N ASP A 173 -35.49 -4.95 -3.15
CA ASP A 173 -35.98 -6.14 -3.88
C ASP A 173 -35.19 -6.72 -5.06
N ALA A 174 -33.86 -6.63 -5.08
CA ALA A 174 -33.01 -7.73 -5.60
C ALA A 174 -31.52 -7.45 -5.32
N HIS A 175 -30.98 -8.13 -4.30
CA HIS A 175 -29.55 -8.22 -3.98
C HIS A 175 -28.82 -6.89 -3.73
N ILE A 176 -28.03 -6.85 -2.65
CA ILE A 176 -26.90 -5.91 -2.54
C ILE A 176 -25.83 -6.40 -3.55
N GLU A 177 -26.11 -6.29 -4.84
CA GLU A 177 -25.13 -6.42 -5.89
C GLU A 177 -24.56 -5.03 -6.13
N ALA A 178 -23.56 -4.67 -5.32
CA ALA A 178 -22.64 -3.63 -5.72
C ALA A 178 -22.04 -4.07 -7.07
N ILE A 179 -22.23 -3.26 -8.12
CA ILE A 179 -21.67 -3.54 -9.44
C ILE A 179 -20.16 -3.40 -9.32
N ILE A 180 -19.50 -4.54 -9.06
CA ILE A 180 -18.05 -4.67 -9.04
C ILE A 180 -17.60 -4.70 -10.50
N LEU A 181 -17.04 -3.59 -10.98
CA LEU A 181 -16.32 -3.61 -12.24
C LEU A 181 -14.94 -4.24 -11.98
N LEU A 182 -14.91 -5.58 -11.94
CA LEU A 182 -13.71 -6.39 -11.86
C LEU A 182 -12.88 -6.18 -13.14
N SER A 183 -12.05 -5.14 -13.15
CA SER A 183 -10.99 -4.98 -14.15
C SER A 183 -9.91 -6.03 -13.87
N ARG A 184 -10.12 -7.26 -14.34
CA ARG A 184 -9.04 -8.24 -14.48
C ARG A 184 -8.06 -7.71 -15.53
N LYS A 185 -6.80 -7.53 -15.14
CA LYS A 185 -5.65 -7.59 -16.05
C LYS A 185 -4.93 -8.91 -15.83
#